data_AF-A0A401KCU3-F1
#
_entry.id   AF-A0A401KCU3-F1
#
_cell.length_a   1.000
_cell.length_b   1.000
_cell.length_c   1.000
_cell.angle_alpha   90.00
_cell.angle_beta   90.00
_cell.angle_gamma   90.00
#
_symmetry.space_group_name_H-M   'P 1'
#
loop_
_entity.id
_entity.type
_entity.pdbx_description
1 polymer ?
#
loop_
_entity_poly.entity_id
_entity_poly.type
_entity_poly.pdbx_seq_one_letter_code
_entity_poly.pdbx_strand_id
1 'polypeptide(L)'
;MAKRTKDGTTAPGAASYEVGYGKPPKTTQFRKGESGNPRGRPKGQRNFATELRLALSETVVVTEHGKRKRLTKRTVICRQLANRSAAGDLVAMRMLLPLLAQAEAAEASAATAEAPLDPELERTVTRALFARLAGLQESPEQEN
;
A
#
# COMPACT_ATOMS: atom_id res chain seq x y z
N MET A 1 71.75 8.04 -19.31
CA MET A 1 71.08 7.01 -20.15
C MET A 1 71.59 5.65 -19.66
N ALA A 2 70.85 4.59 -19.33
CA ALA A 2 69.48 4.13 -19.56
C ALA A 2 69.09 3.15 -18.40
N LYS A 3 67.95 3.34 -17.72
CA LYS A 3 66.67 2.58 -17.78
C LYS A 3 66.65 1.12 -17.25
N ARG A 4 65.76 0.91 -16.25
CA ARG A 4 64.84 -0.23 -16.03
C ARG A 4 65.45 -1.55 -15.48
N THR A 5 64.79 -2.38 -14.66
CA THR A 5 63.35 -2.58 -14.33
C THR A 5 63.15 -3.06 -12.88
N LYS A 6 61.89 -2.93 -12.44
CA LYS A 6 61.29 -3.21 -11.15
C LYS A 6 60.44 -4.48 -11.32
N ASP A 7 60.78 -5.57 -10.65
CA ASP A 7 59.94 -6.77 -10.56
C ASP A 7 59.36 -6.84 -9.14
N GLY A 8 58.05 -6.88 -8.87
CA GLY A 8 56.90 -7.11 -9.75
C GLY A 8 56.19 -8.41 -9.41
N THR A 9 55.71 -8.60 -8.17
CA THR A 9 54.68 -9.64 -7.88
C THR A 9 53.76 -9.17 -6.75
N THR A 10 52.67 -8.50 -7.12
CA THR A 10 51.51 -8.25 -6.25
C THR A 10 50.29 -8.86 -6.92
N ALA A 11 49.68 -9.84 -6.26
CA ALA A 11 48.43 -10.47 -6.67
C ALA A 11 47.28 -9.45 -6.73
N PRO A 12 46.31 -9.60 -7.64
CA PRO A 12 45.35 -8.54 -7.93
C PRO A 12 44.18 -8.53 -6.94
N GLY A 13 43.84 -7.32 -6.48
CA GLY A 13 42.44 -6.89 -6.40
C GLY A 13 41.64 -7.23 -5.15
N ALA A 14 42.00 -6.66 -4.01
CA ALA A 14 41.02 -6.36 -2.95
C ALA A 14 41.12 -4.87 -2.60
N ALA A 15 40.56 -4.01 -3.46
CA ALA A 15 40.41 -2.59 -3.12
C ALA A 15 39.58 -2.49 -1.83
N SER A 16 40.20 -1.99 -0.77
CA SER A 16 39.55 -1.74 0.52
C SER A 16 38.33 -0.84 0.31
N TYR A 17 37.14 -1.34 0.61
CA TYR A 17 35.90 -0.58 0.48
C TYR A 17 35.94 0.62 1.43
N GLU A 18 35.98 1.83 0.87
CA GLU A 18 35.99 3.08 1.63
C GLU A 18 34.65 3.28 2.34
N VAL A 19 34.70 3.28 3.67
CA VAL A 19 33.57 3.52 4.56
C VAL A 19 33.37 5.02 4.75
N GLY A 20 32.13 5.51 4.67
CA GLY A 20 31.79 6.93 4.78
C GLY A 20 30.28 7.16 4.86
N TYR A 21 29.84 8.42 4.77
CA TYR A 21 28.41 8.75 4.81
C TYR A 21 27.64 8.04 3.69
N GLY A 22 26.58 7.30 4.05
CA GLY A 22 25.81 6.47 3.11
C GLY A 22 26.52 5.22 2.57
N LYS A 23 27.74 4.91 3.05
CA LYS A 23 28.56 3.74 2.66
C LYS A 23 28.87 2.87 3.89
N PRO A 24 27.89 2.08 4.38
CA PRO A 24 28.07 1.25 5.57
C PRO A 24 29.13 0.15 5.32
N PRO A 25 29.91 -0.27 6.32
CA PRO A 25 30.92 -1.33 6.17
C PRO A 25 30.32 -2.64 5.62
N LYS A 26 30.96 -3.26 4.62
CA LYS A 26 30.47 -4.51 4.00
C LYS A 26 30.30 -5.67 4.99
N THR A 27 31.11 -5.72 6.04
CA THR A 27 31.09 -6.80 7.05
C THR A 27 29.79 -6.83 7.85
N THR A 28 29.13 -5.69 8.02
CA THR A 28 27.90 -5.55 8.83
C THR A 28 26.64 -5.35 7.97
N GLN A 29 26.76 -5.24 6.65
CA GLN A 29 25.62 -5.18 5.74
C GLN A 29 24.88 -6.52 5.73
N PHE A 30 23.55 -6.46 5.77
CA PHE A 30 22.72 -7.65 5.54
C PHE A 30 22.87 -8.12 4.10
N ARG A 31 22.91 -9.44 3.90
CA ARG A 31 22.96 -10.04 2.56
C ARG A 31 21.66 -9.75 1.83
N LYS A 32 21.74 -9.50 0.52
CA LYS A 32 20.56 -9.30 -0.32
C LYS A 32 19.64 -10.53 -0.22
N GLY A 33 18.41 -10.33 0.24
CA GLY A 33 17.41 -11.39 0.43
C GLY A 33 17.35 -11.97 1.84
N GLU A 34 18.28 -11.61 2.72
CA GLU A 34 18.31 -12.03 4.12
C GLU A 34 17.89 -10.87 5.03
N SER A 35 16.88 -11.10 5.87
CA SER A 35 16.45 -10.12 6.86
C SER A 35 17.47 -10.08 8.01
N GLY A 36 17.83 -8.89 8.47
CA GLY A 36 18.64 -8.71 9.68
C GLY A 36 17.97 -9.21 10.97
N ASN A 37 16.66 -9.45 10.93
CA ASN A 37 15.91 -10.14 11.97
C ASN A 37 15.25 -11.39 11.38
N PRO A 38 15.89 -12.58 11.48
CA PRO A 38 15.34 -13.86 10.99
C PRO A 38 14.07 -14.29 11.73
N ARG A 39 13.87 -13.81 12.97
CA ARG A 39 12.67 -14.04 13.78
C ARG A 39 11.55 -13.05 13.48
N GLY A 40 11.81 -12.04 12.64
CA GLY A 40 10.78 -11.12 12.17
C GLY A 40 9.76 -11.83 11.28
N ARG A 41 8.62 -11.19 11.02
CA ARG A 41 7.56 -11.77 10.18
C ARG A 41 8.13 -12.06 8.77
N PRO A 42 8.15 -13.32 8.31
CA PRO A 42 8.72 -13.65 7.02
C PRO A 42 7.94 -12.96 5.89
N LYS A 43 8.66 -12.50 4.88
CA LYS A 43 8.07 -11.87 3.70
C LYS A 43 7.16 -12.88 2.99
N GLY A 44 5.87 -12.55 2.91
CA GLY A 44 4.87 -13.37 2.20
C GLY A 44 4.09 -14.39 3.06
N GLN A 45 4.23 -14.40 4.39
CA GLN A 45 3.37 -15.26 5.22
C GLN A 45 1.91 -14.83 5.13
N ARG A 46 1.08 -15.75 4.62
CA ARG A 46 -0.38 -15.63 4.55
C ARG A 46 -0.92 -15.38 5.96
N ASN A 47 -1.65 -14.28 6.13
CA ASN A 47 -2.41 -14.03 7.36
C ASN A 47 -3.87 -14.43 7.15
N PHE A 48 -4.64 -14.44 8.23
CA PHE A 48 -6.07 -14.78 8.19
C PHE A 48 -6.84 -13.96 7.13
N ALA A 49 -6.56 -12.66 7.01
CA ALA A 49 -7.21 -11.83 5.99
C ALA A 49 -6.87 -12.27 4.56
N THR A 50 -5.65 -12.75 4.32
CA THR A 50 -5.24 -13.29 3.01
C THR A 50 -5.96 -14.59 2.72
N GLU A 51 -6.01 -15.52 3.69
CA GLU A 51 -6.73 -16.79 3.54
C GLU A 51 -8.23 -16.58 3.34
N LEU A 52 -8.84 -15.67 4.11
CA LEU A 52 -10.25 -15.32 3.96
C LEU A 52 -10.55 -14.77 2.56
N ARG A 53 -9.71 -13.87 2.04
CA ARG A 53 -9.88 -13.32 0.68
C ARG A 53 -9.76 -14.41 -0.40
N LEU A 54 -8.83 -15.33 -0.23
CA LEU A 54 -8.65 -16.46 -1.15
C LEU A 54 -9.87 -17.38 -1.12
N ALA A 55 -10.29 -17.81 0.07
CA ALA A 55 -11.47 -18.63 0.25
C ALA A 55 -12.72 -17.98 -0.34
N LEU A 56 -12.93 -16.68 -0.10
CA LEU A 56 -14.05 -15.92 -0.65
C LEU A 56 -14.02 -15.76 -2.18
N SER A 57 -12.83 -15.84 -2.78
CA SER A 57 -12.62 -15.75 -4.23
C SER A 57 -12.82 -17.07 -4.96
N GLU A 58 -12.85 -18.19 -4.24
CA GLU A 58 -13.13 -19.51 -4.83
C GLU A 58 -14.52 -19.55 -5.47
N THR A 59 -14.64 -20.31 -6.55
CA THR A 59 -15.91 -20.46 -7.27
C THR A 59 -16.67 -21.69 -6.82
N VAL A 60 -17.99 -21.56 -6.75
CA VAL A 60 -18.94 -22.63 -6.43
C VAL A 60 -20.03 -22.67 -7.50
N VAL A 61 -20.56 -23.87 -7.75
CA VAL A 61 -21.68 -24.06 -8.66
C VAL A 61 -22.97 -23.84 -7.88
N VAL A 62 -23.76 -22.84 -8.26
CA VAL A 62 -25.07 -22.53 -7.68
C VAL A 62 -26.13 -22.67 -8.76
N THR A 63 -27.31 -23.17 -8.39
CA THR A 63 -28.46 -23.24 -9.30
C THR A 63 -29.39 -22.07 -8.98
N GLU A 64 -29.53 -21.16 -9.93
CA GLU A 64 -30.45 -20.01 -9.82
C GLU A 64 -31.46 -20.10 -10.97
N HIS A 65 -32.76 -20.02 -10.65
CA HIS A 65 -33.84 -20.07 -11.65
C HIS A 65 -33.71 -21.28 -12.61
N GLY A 66 -33.35 -22.45 -12.06
CA GLY A 66 -33.16 -23.69 -12.83
C GLY A 66 -31.89 -23.76 -13.67
N LYS A 67 -31.06 -22.71 -13.71
CA LYS A 67 -29.79 -22.68 -14.45
C LYS A 67 -28.60 -22.79 -13.49
N ARG A 68 -27.66 -23.68 -13.80
CA ARG A 68 -26.39 -23.80 -13.08
C ARG A 68 -25.44 -22.68 -13.51
N LYS A 69 -24.91 -21.94 -12.54
CA LYS A 69 -23.93 -20.87 -12.73
C LYS A 69 -22.73 -21.07 -11.80
N ARG A 70 -21.52 -20.75 -12.27
CA ARG A 70 -20.32 -20.69 -11.44
C ARG A 70 -20.14 -19.27 -10.94
N LEU A 71 -20.14 -19.09 -9.63
CA LEU A 71 -20.03 -17.79 -8.97
C LEU A 71 -19.02 -17.87 -7.83
N THR A 72 -18.37 -16.77 -7.50
CA THR A 72 -17.47 -16.73 -6.33
C THR A 72 -18.26 -16.82 -5.03
N LYS A 73 -17.68 -17.42 -3.98
CA LYS A 73 -18.33 -17.53 -2.66
C LYS A 73 -18.78 -16.17 -2.13
N ARG A 74 -17.98 -15.12 -2.29
CA ARG A 74 -18.38 -13.74 -1.93
C ARG A 74 -19.66 -13.30 -2.63
N THR A 75 -19.79 -13.53 -3.95
CA THR A 75 -20.98 -13.16 -4.72
C THR A 75 -22.21 -13.90 -4.22
N VAL A 76 -22.06 -15.19 -3.93
CA VAL A 76 -23.15 -16.03 -3.41
C VAL A 76 -23.61 -15.53 -2.04
N ILE A 77 -22.67 -15.20 -1.14
CA ILE A 77 -22.98 -14.65 0.19
C ILE A 77 -23.76 -13.33 0.06
N CYS A 78 -23.30 -12.39 -0.77
CA CYS A 78 -23.99 -11.11 -0.97
C CYS A 78 -25.42 -11.32 -1.49
N ARG A 79 -25.62 -12.21 -2.47
CA ARG A 79 -26.95 -12.52 -3.00
C ARG A 79 -27.85 -13.15 -1.96
N GLN A 80 -27.35 -14.11 -1.20
CA GLN A 80 -28.12 -14.78 -0.16
C GLN A 80 -28.50 -13.81 0.97
N LEU A 81 -27.58 -12.91 1.35
CA LEU A 81 -27.85 -11.88 2.36
C LEU A 81 -28.95 -10.93 1.86
N ALA A 82 -28.87 -10.46 0.62
CA ALA A 82 -29.91 -9.62 0.01
C ALA A 82 -31.27 -10.34 -0.04
N ASN A 83 -31.30 -11.60 -0.48
CA ASN A 83 -32.53 -12.39 -0.58
C ASN A 83 -33.18 -12.62 0.80
N ARG A 84 -32.40 -12.94 1.84
CA ARG A 84 -32.92 -13.10 3.21
C ARG A 84 -33.46 -11.79 3.77
N SER A 85 -32.75 -10.69 3.57
CA SER A 85 -33.21 -9.37 3.98
C SER A 85 -34.52 -9.00 3.29
N ALA A 86 -34.62 -9.22 1.97
CA ALA A 86 -35.84 -8.98 1.20
C ALA A 86 -37.02 -9.88 1.64
N ALA A 87 -36.73 -11.07 2.15
CA ALA A 87 -37.73 -11.97 2.73
C ALA A 87 -38.18 -11.58 4.16
N GLY A 88 -37.62 -10.51 4.74
CA GLY A 88 -38.02 -9.99 6.06
C GLY A 88 -37.22 -10.54 7.25
N ASP A 89 -36.08 -11.19 7.01
CA ASP A 89 -35.19 -11.64 8.09
C ASP A 89 -34.48 -10.44 8.75
N LEU A 90 -34.94 -10.06 9.95
CA LEU A 90 -34.43 -8.91 10.70
C LEU A 90 -32.93 -9.03 11.02
N VAL A 91 -32.40 -10.24 11.21
CA VAL A 91 -30.97 -10.46 11.48
C VAL A 91 -30.16 -10.19 10.22
N ALA A 92 -30.64 -10.68 9.06
CA ALA A 92 -30.02 -10.40 7.76
C ALA A 92 -30.07 -8.91 7.44
N MET A 93 -31.21 -8.24 7.67
CA MET A 93 -31.35 -6.79 7.49
C MET A 93 -30.36 -6.01 8.36
N ARG A 94 -30.21 -6.39 9.64
CA ARG A 94 -29.25 -5.75 10.55
C ARG A 94 -27.80 -5.91 10.09
N MET A 95 -27.46 -7.01 9.42
CA MET A 95 -26.13 -7.20 8.83
C MET A 95 -25.96 -6.43 7.50
N LEU A 96 -27.03 -6.32 6.70
CA LEU A 96 -26.98 -5.70 5.38
C LEU A 96 -26.97 -4.16 5.44
N LEU A 97 -27.75 -3.55 6.32
CA LEU A 97 -27.90 -2.08 6.39
C LEU A 97 -26.55 -1.34 6.60
N PRO A 98 -25.66 -1.76 7.51
CA PRO A 98 -24.36 -1.11 7.66
C PRO A 98 -23.47 -1.27 6.42
N LEU A 99 -23.54 -2.41 5.73
CA LEU A 99 -22.76 -2.66 4.51
C LEU A 99 -23.25 -1.77 3.36
N LEU A 100 -24.56 -1.55 3.25
CA LEU A 100 -25.15 -0.64 2.28
C LEU A 100 -24.66 0.80 2.51
N ALA A 101 -24.77 1.30 3.74
CA ALA A 101 -24.31 2.64 4.10
C ALA A 101 -22.81 2.85 3.83
N GLN A 102 -21.98 1.83 4.10
CA GLN A 102 -20.55 1.88 3.79
C GLN A 102 -20.28 1.90 2.28
N ALA A 103 -21.04 1.15 1.49
CA ALA A 103 -20.90 1.13 0.03
C ALA A 103 -21.29 2.48 -0.58
N GLU A 104 -22.43 3.06 -0.16
CA GLU A 104 -22.88 4.39 -0.61
C GLU A 104 -21.87 5.49 -0.24
N ALA A 105 -21.33 5.45 0.98
CA ALA A 105 -20.31 6.40 1.40
C ALA A 105 -19.01 6.26 0.59
N ALA A 106 -18.59 5.03 0.29
CA ALA A 106 -17.42 4.77 -0.55
C ALA A 106 -17.63 5.30 -1.98
N GLU A 107 -18.80 5.06 -2.57
CA GLU A 107 -19.16 5.56 -3.90
C GLU A 107 -19.21 7.10 -3.93
N ALA A 108 -19.80 7.74 -2.93
CA ALA A 108 -19.82 9.20 -2.81
C ALA A 108 -18.41 9.80 -2.69
N SER A 109 -17.53 9.15 -1.92
CA SER A 109 -16.14 9.58 -1.79
C SER A 109 -15.35 9.41 -3.09
N ALA A 110 -15.58 8.33 -3.84
CA ALA A 110 -14.95 8.09 -5.13
C ALA A 110 -15.43 9.13 -6.18
N ALA A 111 -16.72 9.42 -6.22
CA ALA A 111 -17.29 10.43 -7.10
C ALA A 111 -16.74 11.84 -6.82
N THR A 112 -16.51 12.17 -5.55
CA THR A 112 -15.91 13.45 -5.15
C THR A 112 -14.42 13.53 -5.54
N ALA A 113 -13.69 12.41 -5.52
CA ALA A 113 -12.29 12.37 -5.89
C ALA A 113 -12.05 12.47 -7.41
N GLU A 114 -13.01 12.03 -8.24
CA GLU A 114 -12.93 12.09 -9.71
C GLU A 114 -13.49 13.39 -10.31
N ALA A 115 -14.27 14.16 -9.54
CA ALA A 115 -14.77 15.45 -9.97
C ALA A 115 -13.60 16.43 -10.15
N PRO A 116 -13.45 17.07 -11.34
CA PRO A 116 -12.48 18.15 -11.50
C PRO A 116 -12.84 19.27 -10.53
N LEU A 117 -11.89 19.68 -9.70
CA LEU A 117 -12.07 20.88 -8.88
C LEU A 117 -12.21 22.10 -9.81
N ASP A 118 -12.99 23.09 -9.39
CA ASP A 118 -13.08 24.37 -10.10
C ASP A 118 -11.67 24.99 -10.18
N PRO A 119 -11.12 25.22 -11.39
CA PRO A 119 -9.77 25.76 -11.56
C PRO A 119 -9.55 27.10 -10.85
N GLU A 120 -10.58 27.94 -10.72
CA GLU A 120 -10.48 29.23 -10.02
C GLU A 120 -10.42 29.04 -8.49
N LEU A 121 -11.17 28.07 -7.97
CA LEU A 121 -11.13 27.71 -6.56
C LEU A 121 -9.77 27.11 -6.19
N GLU A 122 -9.22 26.22 -7.03
CA GLU A 122 -7.87 25.66 -6.82
C GLU A 122 -6.80 26.75 -6.77
N ARG A 123 -6.82 27.71 -7.70
CA ARG A 123 -5.87 28.84 -7.71
C ARG A 123 -6.00 29.69 -6.46
N THR A 124 -7.21 29.93 -5.99
CA THR A 124 -7.48 30.75 -4.80
C THR A 124 -6.97 30.05 -3.54
N VAL A 125 -7.29 28.76 -3.37
CA VAL A 125 -6.87 27.96 -2.21
C VAL A 125 -5.37 27.75 -2.18
N THR A 126 -4.74 27.43 -3.32
CA THR A 126 -3.28 27.27 -3.42
C THR A 126 -2.56 28.59 -3.10
N ARG A 127 -3.00 29.73 -3.65
CA ARG A 127 -2.44 31.04 -3.32
C ARG A 127 -2.55 31.35 -1.83
N ALA A 128 -3.70 31.08 -1.21
CA ALA A 128 -3.90 31.31 0.23
C ALA A 128 -3.01 30.40 1.09
N LEU A 129 -2.84 29.13 0.72
CA LEU A 129 -1.92 28.20 1.40
C LEU A 129 -0.47 28.67 1.31
N PHE A 130 0.00 29.08 0.12
CA PHE A 130 1.35 29.60 -0.06
C PHE A 130 1.60 30.87 0.74
N ALA A 131 0.64 31.80 0.79
CA ALA A 131 0.76 33.00 1.61
C ALA A 131 0.84 32.66 3.11
N ARG A 132 0.07 31.67 3.58
CA ARG A 132 0.07 31.23 4.98
C ARG A 132 1.35 30.48 5.37
N LEU A 133 1.93 29.71 4.44
CA LEU A 133 3.21 29.03 4.61
C LEU A 133 4.39 30.01 4.60
N ALA A 134 4.36 31.02 3.73
CA ALA A 134 5.37 32.09 3.72
C ALA A 134 5.37 32.86 5.04
N GLY A 135 4.19 33.17 5.58
CA GLY A 135 4.05 33.81 6.90
C GLY A 135 4.47 32.94 8.10
N LEU A 136 4.64 31.62 7.92
CA LEU A 136 5.18 30.73 8.96
C LEU A 136 6.71 30.64 8.95
N GLN A 137 7.37 31.06 7.87
CA GLN A 137 8.83 31.08 7.77
C GLN A 137 9.47 32.35 8.32
N GLU A 138 8.69 33.41 8.54
CA GLU A 138 9.15 34.62 9.22
C GLU A 138 8.89 34.51 10.74
N SER A 139 9.69 33.69 11.42
CA SER A 139 9.93 33.88 12.86
C SER A 139 11.16 34.78 13.02
N PRO A 140 11.07 35.87 13.80
CA PRO A 140 12.08 36.91 13.82
C PRO A 140 13.34 36.38 14.52
N GLU A 141 14.47 36.37 13.82
CA GLU A 141 15.77 36.40 14.49
C GLU A 141 15.88 37.76 15.19
N GLN A 142 15.58 37.75 16.49
CA GLN A 142 16.02 38.77 17.44
C GLN A 142 17.55 38.70 17.54
N GLU A 143 18.25 39.82 17.39
CA GLU A 143 19.02 40.47 18.48
C GLU A 143 20.03 41.51 17.96
N ASN A 144 20.04 42.63 18.69
CA ASN A 144 21.04 43.70 18.84
C ASN A 144 21.37 44.65 17.69
#